data_AF-A0A183UXV8-F1
#
_entry.id   AF-A0A183UXV8-F1
#
_cell.length_a   1.000
_cell.length_b   1.000
_cell.length_c   1.000
_cell.angle_alpha   90.00
_cell.angle_beta   90.00
_cell.angle_gamma   90.00
#
_symmetry.space_group_name_H-M   'P 1'
#
loop_
_entity.id
_entity.type
_entity.pdbx_description
1 polymer ?
#
loop_
_entity_poly.entity_id
_entity_poly.type
_entity_poly.pdbx_seq_one_letter_code
_entity_poly.pdbx_strand_id
1 'polypeptide(L)'
;MQLYGSNDSLKMNPELLWRLARSCHAVSNTYDDKNPKKKAVLFEGRDYAAQAYGLDENNFNALKWHAVLIGSVANLSRTQEKIEQGYIFKEYLDKAIAMQPTEYTLLHMRGRFAFSVANLSWLERKVASTLFAAPPQATLDEALEDFLAVEEIKPGCWIENLFYLVQVLLAKKDKAGAVKYMKIALEITPNDDADRQMLADIKRLLSKYS
;
A
#
# COMPACT_ATOMS: atom_id res chain seq x y z
N MET A 1 25.54 1.78 6.68
CA MET A 1 26.20 2.22 5.43
C MET A 1 26.65 3.66 5.65
N GLN A 2 27.89 3.88 6.10
CA GLN A 2 28.43 5.23 6.33
C GLN A 2 28.98 5.76 5.00
N LEU A 3 28.13 6.46 4.26
CA LEU A 3 28.54 7.32 3.14
C LEU A 3 28.18 8.76 3.52
N TYR A 4 28.86 9.31 4.53
CA TYR A 4 28.66 10.70 4.99
C TYR A 4 29.99 11.38 5.30
N GLY A 5 30.81 11.54 4.26
CA GLY A 5 31.90 12.49 4.26
C GLY A 5 31.60 13.61 3.27
N SER A 6 31.17 14.77 3.78
CA SER A 6 31.42 16.09 3.17
C SER A 6 30.54 16.57 2.00
N ASN A 7 29.23 16.78 2.21
CA ASN A 7 28.48 17.92 1.63
C ASN A 7 27.09 18.05 2.27
N ASP A 8 26.84 19.05 3.11
CA ASP A 8 25.53 19.22 3.76
C ASP A 8 24.41 19.58 2.76
N SER A 9 24.76 20.10 1.58
CA SER A 9 23.80 20.34 0.48
C SER A 9 23.22 19.06 -0.11
N LEU A 10 23.97 17.95 -0.10
CA LEU A 10 23.47 16.65 -0.57
C LEU A 10 22.48 16.03 0.42
N LYS A 11 22.65 16.29 1.73
CA LYS A 11 21.72 15.84 2.77
C LYS A 11 20.34 16.52 2.67
N MET A 12 20.29 17.67 2.00
CA MET A 12 19.07 18.47 1.82
C MET A 12 18.58 18.45 0.36
N ASN A 13 19.02 17.47 -0.44
CA ASN A 13 18.56 17.32 -1.81
C ASN A 13 17.29 16.43 -1.85
N PRO A 14 16.10 16.97 -2.17
CA PRO A 14 14.86 16.18 -2.20
C PRO A 14 14.94 15.00 -3.16
N GLU A 15 15.66 15.13 -4.28
CA GLU A 15 15.86 14.05 -5.25
C GLU A 15 16.65 12.88 -4.65
N LEU A 16 17.68 13.15 -3.85
CA LEU A 16 18.43 12.09 -3.19
C LEU A 16 17.58 11.43 -2.09
N LEU A 17 16.90 12.24 -1.28
CA LEU A 17 16.16 11.79 -0.12
C LEU A 17 15.01 10.84 -0.48
N TRP A 18 14.20 11.13 -1.50
CA TRP A 18 13.13 10.19 -1.88
C TRP A 18 13.69 8.88 -2.45
N ARG A 19 14.86 8.90 -3.11
CA ARG A 19 15.53 7.67 -3.59
C ARG A 19 16.08 6.84 -2.43
N LEU A 20 16.58 7.46 -1.37
CA LEU A 20 16.93 6.78 -0.13
C LEU A 20 15.70 6.15 0.52
N ALA A 21 14.61 6.90 0.63
CA ALA A 21 13.34 6.41 1.14
C ALA A 21 12.83 5.16 0.39
N ARG A 22 12.83 5.21 -0.95
CA ARG A 22 12.53 4.04 -1.80
C ARG A 22 13.46 2.86 -1.51
N SER A 23 14.75 3.12 -1.34
CA SER A 23 15.74 2.07 -1.09
C SER A 23 15.50 1.41 0.27
N CYS A 24 15.17 2.19 1.30
CA CYS A 24 14.73 1.69 2.59
C CYS A 24 13.51 0.78 2.47
N HIS A 25 12.50 1.18 1.69
CA HIS A 25 11.33 0.33 1.41
C HIS A 25 11.73 -1.00 0.74
N ALA A 26 12.56 -0.95 -0.30
CA ALA A 26 13.03 -2.15 -0.98
C ALA A 26 13.82 -3.09 -0.05
N VAL A 27 14.71 -2.54 0.79
CA VAL A 27 15.45 -3.32 1.80
C VAL A 27 14.49 -3.92 2.83
N SER A 28 13.45 -3.19 3.24
CA SER A 28 12.45 -3.71 4.19
C SER A 28 11.74 -4.96 3.67
N ASN A 29 11.53 -5.06 2.35
CA ASN A 29 10.87 -6.20 1.71
C ASN A 29 11.78 -7.45 1.66
N THR A 30 13.07 -7.31 1.94
CA THR A 30 13.99 -8.46 2.10
C THR A 30 13.96 -9.07 3.50
N TYR A 31 13.25 -8.43 4.43
CA TYR A 31 13.10 -8.89 5.80
C TYR A 31 11.70 -9.46 6.05
N ASP A 32 11.65 -10.57 6.80
CA ASP A 32 10.42 -11.09 7.37
C ASP A 32 9.79 -10.09 8.35
N ASP A 33 8.47 -10.14 8.52
CA ASP A 33 7.72 -9.23 9.39
C ASP A 33 8.14 -9.27 10.86
N LYS A 34 8.70 -10.41 11.32
CA LYS A 34 9.20 -10.59 12.68
C LYS A 34 10.59 -9.97 12.89
N ASN A 35 11.29 -9.59 11.82
CA ASN A 35 12.63 -9.06 11.91
C ASN A 35 12.61 -7.59 12.37
N PRO A 36 13.24 -7.25 13.50
CA PRO A 36 13.23 -5.88 14.02
C PRO A 36 13.87 -4.87 13.06
N LYS A 37 14.77 -5.31 12.16
CA LYS A 37 15.38 -4.45 11.14
C LYS A 37 14.37 -3.93 10.13
N LYS A 38 13.29 -4.68 9.85
CA LYS A 38 12.22 -4.24 8.93
C LYS A 38 11.57 -2.96 9.44
N LYS A 39 11.21 -2.94 10.72
CA LYS A 39 10.64 -1.76 11.35
C LYS A 39 11.65 -0.62 11.29
N ALA A 40 12.88 -0.82 11.77
CA ALA A 40 13.90 0.23 11.80
C ALA A 40 14.13 0.89 10.42
N VAL A 41 14.28 0.10 9.36
CA VAL A 41 14.54 0.63 8.01
C VAL A 41 13.31 1.34 7.42
N LEU A 42 12.10 0.90 7.74
CA LEU A 42 10.87 1.60 7.31
C LEU A 42 10.73 2.97 7.98
N PHE A 43 11.05 3.07 9.27
CA PHE A 43 11.07 4.36 9.97
C PHE A 43 12.12 5.29 9.39
N GLU A 44 13.35 4.81 9.15
CA GLU A 44 14.40 5.59 8.50
C GLU A 44 13.96 6.10 7.12
N GLY A 45 13.38 5.22 6.30
CA GLY A 45 12.84 5.60 5.00
C GLY A 45 11.76 6.66 5.09
N ARG A 46 10.82 6.52 6.05
CA ARG A 46 9.74 7.48 6.26
C ARG A 46 10.28 8.86 6.60
N ASP A 47 11.32 8.93 7.41
CA ASP A 47 11.95 10.19 7.79
C ASP A 47 12.64 10.86 6.58
N TYR A 48 13.33 10.09 5.74
CA TYR A 48 13.86 10.62 4.47
C TYR A 48 12.76 11.14 3.54
N ALA A 49 11.64 10.41 3.40
CA ALA A 49 10.54 10.84 2.55
C ALA A 49 9.84 12.09 3.09
N ALA A 50 9.63 12.17 4.42
CA ALA A 50 9.07 13.34 5.08
C ALA A 50 9.96 14.57 4.86
N GLN A 51 11.28 14.41 5.01
CA GLN A 51 12.23 15.48 4.75
C GLN A 51 12.24 15.90 3.27
N ALA A 52 12.22 14.94 2.34
CA ALA A 52 12.15 15.24 0.91
C ALA A 52 10.90 16.06 0.56
N TYR A 53 9.75 15.67 1.09
CA TYR A 53 8.48 16.36 0.84
C TYR A 53 8.46 17.76 1.47
N GLY A 54 8.99 17.91 2.69
CA GLY A 54 9.10 19.22 3.35
C GLY A 54 10.08 20.19 2.65
N LEU A 55 10.99 19.68 1.82
CA LEU A 55 11.90 20.51 1.01
C LEU A 55 11.29 20.93 -0.32
N ASP A 56 10.41 20.10 -0.90
CA ASP A 56 9.70 20.39 -2.13
C ASP A 56 8.34 19.67 -2.15
N GLU A 57 7.29 20.38 -1.73
CA GLU A 57 5.93 19.84 -1.67
C GLU A 57 5.33 19.58 -3.07
N ASN A 58 5.95 20.08 -4.14
CA ASN A 58 5.55 19.80 -5.52
C ASN A 58 6.26 18.56 -6.10
N ASN A 59 7.20 17.96 -5.35
CA ASN A 59 7.90 16.77 -5.79
C ASN A 59 7.01 15.53 -5.62
N PHE A 60 6.44 15.07 -6.74
CA PHE A 60 5.58 13.89 -6.76
C PHE A 60 6.24 12.64 -6.16
N ASN A 61 7.52 12.39 -6.45
CA ASN A 61 8.20 11.21 -5.93
C ASN A 61 8.40 11.28 -4.43
N ALA A 62 8.71 12.46 -3.89
CA ALA A 62 8.81 12.67 -2.44
C ALA A 62 7.46 12.40 -1.77
N LEU A 63 6.38 13.00 -2.29
CA LEU A 63 5.02 12.81 -1.79
C LEU A 63 4.57 11.34 -1.87
N LYS A 64 4.79 10.68 -3.02
CA LYS A 64 4.46 9.27 -3.25
C LYS A 64 5.18 8.37 -2.24
N TRP A 65 6.51 8.48 -2.12
CA TRP A 65 7.27 7.63 -1.20
C TRP A 65 6.95 7.93 0.26
N HIS A 66 6.54 9.16 0.59
CA HIS A 66 6.07 9.49 1.93
C HIS A 66 4.77 8.74 2.24
N ALA A 67 3.77 8.77 1.35
CA ALA A 67 2.54 8.01 1.50
C ALA A 67 2.81 6.49 1.60
N VAL A 68 3.66 5.95 0.72
CA VAL A 68 4.05 4.52 0.73
C VAL A 68 4.63 4.11 2.09
N LEU A 69 5.58 4.86 2.63
CA LEU A 69 6.26 4.50 3.86
C LEU A 69 5.39 4.68 5.11
N ILE A 70 4.47 5.66 5.12
CA ILE A 70 3.46 5.76 6.18
C ILE A 70 2.57 4.51 6.17
N GLY A 71 2.09 4.08 5.00
CA GLY A 71 1.28 2.86 4.85
C GLY A 71 2.03 1.60 5.30
N SER A 72 3.30 1.47 4.91
CA SER A 72 4.14 0.33 5.30
C SER A 72 4.42 0.31 6.80
N VAL A 73 4.64 1.45 7.44
CA VAL A 73 4.77 1.54 8.91
C VAL A 73 3.45 1.20 9.60
N ALA A 74 2.31 1.70 9.11
CA ALA A 74 0.99 1.42 9.66
C ALA A 74 0.65 -0.08 9.69
N ASN A 75 1.13 -0.83 8.69
CA ASN A 75 0.96 -2.30 8.63
C ASN A 75 1.71 -3.05 9.74
N LEU A 76 2.71 -2.43 10.38
CA LEU A 76 3.45 -2.99 11.52
C LEU A 76 2.92 -2.53 12.88
N SER A 77 1.94 -1.62 12.90
CA SER A 77 1.40 -1.01 14.11
C SER A 77 0.27 -1.85 14.74
N ARG A 78 0.10 -1.71 16.06
CA ARG A 78 -1.05 -2.29 16.77
C ARG A 78 -2.34 -1.55 16.39
N THR A 79 -3.50 -2.12 16.69
CA THR A 79 -4.82 -1.61 16.25
C THR A 79 -5.03 -0.10 16.46
N GLN A 80 -4.69 0.45 17.64
CA GLN A 80 -4.85 1.90 17.88
C GLN A 80 -3.91 2.73 17.00
N GLU A 81 -2.60 2.48 17.07
CA GLU A 81 -1.59 3.19 16.29
C GLU A 81 -1.83 3.03 14.77
N LYS A 82 -2.32 1.86 14.32
CA LYS A 82 -2.70 1.62 12.93
C LYS A 82 -3.85 2.52 12.48
N ILE A 83 -4.85 2.75 13.33
CA ILE A 83 -5.95 3.68 13.03
C ILE A 83 -5.40 5.09 12.89
N GLU A 84 -4.58 5.55 13.84
CA GLU A 84 -3.96 6.88 13.81
C GLU A 84 -3.09 7.08 12.55
N GLN A 85 -2.22 6.13 12.25
CA GLN A 85 -1.41 6.15 11.03
C GLN A 85 -2.27 6.07 9.76
N GLY A 86 -3.44 5.41 9.81
CA GLY A 86 -4.38 5.31 8.70
C GLY A 86 -4.94 6.66 8.26
N TYR A 87 -5.18 7.60 9.18
CA TYR A 87 -5.61 8.95 8.83
C TYR A 87 -4.51 9.76 8.16
N ILE A 88 -3.31 9.73 8.74
CA ILE A 88 -2.12 10.39 8.17
C ILE A 88 -1.86 9.83 6.76
N PHE A 89 -1.92 8.51 6.63
CA PHE A 89 -1.78 7.81 5.36
C PHE A 89 -2.79 8.31 4.33
N LYS A 90 -4.08 8.38 4.70
CA LYS A 90 -5.15 8.82 3.80
C LYS A 90 -4.92 10.26 3.32
N GLU A 91 -4.50 11.16 4.18
CA GLU A 91 -4.19 12.55 3.81
C GLU A 91 -3.11 12.62 2.72
N TYR A 92 -1.97 11.97 2.92
CA TYR A 92 -0.88 12.00 1.95
C TYR A 92 -1.20 11.21 0.68
N LEU A 93 -1.95 10.12 0.80
CA LEU A 93 -2.43 9.36 -0.35
C LEU A 93 -3.35 10.21 -1.24
N ASP A 94 -4.29 10.94 -0.65
CA ASP A 94 -5.21 11.82 -1.39
C ASP A 94 -4.46 12.95 -2.10
N LYS A 95 -3.48 13.57 -1.43
CA LYS A 95 -2.59 14.57 -2.05
C LYS A 95 -1.82 13.97 -3.23
N ALA A 96 -1.27 12.76 -3.05
CA ALA A 96 -0.50 12.09 -4.11
C ALA A 96 -1.37 11.75 -5.33
N ILE A 97 -2.59 11.26 -5.11
CA ILE A 97 -3.54 10.94 -6.18
C ILE A 97 -4.03 12.21 -6.88
N ALA A 98 -4.28 13.29 -6.14
CA ALA A 98 -4.63 14.58 -6.73
C ALA A 98 -3.53 15.11 -7.66
N MET A 99 -2.25 14.84 -7.31
CA MET A 99 -1.10 15.22 -8.12
C MET A 99 -0.91 14.31 -9.34
N GLN A 100 -1.10 13.00 -9.20
CA GLN A 100 -1.02 12.06 -10.31
C GLN A 100 -2.12 10.97 -10.22
N PRO A 101 -3.30 11.21 -10.83
CA PRO A 101 -4.47 10.36 -10.62
C PRO A 101 -4.41 8.99 -11.30
N THR A 102 -3.53 8.83 -12.29
CA THR A 102 -3.35 7.55 -13.03
C THR A 102 -2.14 6.76 -12.54
N GLU A 103 -1.57 7.12 -11.39
CA GLU A 103 -0.44 6.37 -10.86
C GLU A 103 -0.93 5.07 -10.21
N TYR A 104 -0.66 3.95 -10.89
CA TYR A 104 -1.26 2.65 -10.56
C TYR A 104 -0.91 2.15 -9.14
N THR A 105 0.25 2.52 -8.57
CA THR A 105 0.57 2.11 -7.19
C THR A 105 -0.26 2.89 -6.17
N LEU A 106 -0.53 4.18 -6.42
CA LEU A 106 -1.41 4.99 -5.56
C LEU A 106 -2.88 4.52 -5.64
N LEU A 107 -3.36 4.20 -6.84
CA LEU A 107 -4.70 3.61 -7.02
C LEU A 107 -4.83 2.30 -6.25
N HIS A 108 -3.87 1.38 -6.41
CA HIS A 108 -3.84 0.13 -5.66
C HIS A 108 -3.86 0.36 -4.13
N MET A 109 -3.09 1.34 -3.65
CA MET A 109 -3.05 1.70 -2.24
C MET A 109 -4.39 2.26 -1.73
N ARG A 110 -5.08 3.08 -2.52
CA ARG A 110 -6.43 3.58 -2.19
C ARG A 110 -7.45 2.46 -2.20
N GLY A 111 -7.37 1.54 -3.16
CA GLY A 111 -8.21 0.34 -3.20
C GLY A 111 -8.03 -0.53 -1.95
N ARG A 112 -6.77 -0.74 -1.50
CA ARG A 112 -6.48 -1.48 -0.27
C ARG A 112 -6.99 -0.77 0.97
N PHE A 113 -6.85 0.55 1.04
CA PHE A 113 -7.41 1.35 2.13
C PHE A 113 -8.93 1.23 2.18
N ALA A 114 -9.60 1.40 1.04
CA ALA A 114 -11.05 1.31 0.94
C ALA A 114 -11.56 -0.08 1.34
N PHE A 115 -10.90 -1.15 0.86
CA PHE A 115 -11.20 -2.52 1.25
C PHE A 115 -11.03 -2.75 2.76
N SER A 116 -9.94 -2.23 3.36
CA SER A 116 -9.71 -2.36 4.79
C SER A 116 -10.77 -1.60 5.61
N VAL A 117 -11.14 -0.40 5.20
CA VAL A 117 -12.13 0.45 5.89
C VAL A 117 -13.54 -0.15 5.78
N ALA A 118 -13.90 -0.66 4.60
CA ALA A 118 -15.18 -1.34 4.38
C ALA A 118 -15.32 -2.57 5.29
N ASN A 119 -14.21 -3.27 5.56
CA ASN A 119 -14.18 -4.49 6.38
C ASN A 119 -13.84 -4.27 7.88
N LEU A 120 -13.75 -3.02 8.36
CA LEU A 120 -13.53 -2.77 9.80
C LEU A 120 -14.65 -3.38 10.65
N SER A 121 -14.25 -4.11 11.69
CA SER A 121 -15.15 -4.66 12.70
C SER A 121 -15.84 -3.55 13.51
N TRP A 122 -16.95 -3.90 14.17
CA TRP A 122 -17.66 -2.95 15.05
C TRP A 122 -16.75 -2.38 16.15
N LEU A 123 -15.87 -3.20 16.72
CA LEU A 123 -14.92 -2.77 17.74
C LEU A 123 -13.90 -1.76 17.17
N GLU A 124 -13.33 -2.03 15.99
CA GLU A 124 -12.40 -1.11 15.34
C GLU A 124 -13.07 0.21 14.96
N ARG A 125 -14.32 0.19 14.48
CA ARG A 125 -15.10 1.40 14.21
C ARG A 125 -15.33 2.24 15.48
N LYS A 126 -15.57 1.59 16.62
CA LYS A 126 -15.73 2.27 17.91
C LYS A 126 -14.43 2.93 18.38
N VAL A 127 -13.29 2.24 18.23
CA VAL A 127 -11.97 2.82 18.54
C VAL A 127 -11.70 4.03 17.65
N ALA A 128 -11.94 3.91 16.34
CA ALA A 128 -11.77 5.02 15.40
C ALA A 128 -12.67 6.22 15.74
N SER A 129 -13.91 5.99 16.17
CA SER A 129 -14.83 7.06 16.59
C SER A 129 -14.48 7.70 17.95
N THR A 130 -13.66 7.03 18.76
CA THR A 130 -13.21 7.57 20.06
C THR A 130 -11.98 8.45 19.89
N LEU A 131 -11.07 8.06 18.98
CA LEU A 131 -9.86 8.80 18.68
C LEU A 131 -10.12 9.97 17.71
N PHE A 132 -11.16 9.87 16.87
CA PHE A 132 -11.47 10.83 15.81
C PHE A 132 -12.97 11.12 15.74
N ALA A 133 -13.33 12.29 15.22
CA ALA A 133 -14.74 12.76 15.18
C ALA A 133 -15.68 11.80 14.41
N ALA A 134 -15.19 11.15 13.36
CA ALA A 134 -15.91 10.10 12.63
C ALA A 134 -14.92 9.06 12.08
N PRO A 135 -15.27 7.76 12.08
CA PRO A 135 -14.44 6.73 11.49
C PRO A 135 -14.31 6.96 9.97
N PRO A 136 -13.21 6.53 9.32
CA PRO A 136 -13.11 6.64 7.87
C PRO A 136 -14.25 5.84 7.24
N GLN A 137 -14.82 6.40 6.17
CA GLN A 137 -15.83 5.73 5.37
C GLN A 137 -15.21 5.39 4.02
N ALA A 138 -15.43 4.15 3.60
CA ALA A 138 -15.12 3.67 2.27
C ALA A 138 -15.98 2.43 1.98
N THR A 139 -16.13 2.13 0.70
CA THR A 139 -16.99 1.07 0.20
C THR A 139 -16.19 0.02 -0.57
N LEU A 140 -16.78 -1.17 -0.73
CA LEU A 140 -16.22 -2.18 -1.61
C LEU A 140 -16.26 -1.76 -3.08
N ASP A 141 -17.14 -0.84 -3.46
CA ASP A 141 -17.23 -0.31 -4.83
C ASP A 141 -16.05 0.59 -5.16
N GLU A 142 -15.67 1.50 -4.25
CA GLU A 142 -14.46 2.33 -4.41
C GLU A 142 -13.20 1.46 -4.51
N ALA A 143 -13.12 0.40 -3.69
CA ALA A 143 -12.01 -0.54 -3.78
C ALA A 143 -11.97 -1.27 -5.14
N LEU A 144 -13.13 -1.71 -5.63
CA LEU A 144 -13.25 -2.41 -6.91
C LEU A 144 -12.84 -1.50 -8.08
N GLU A 145 -13.31 -0.25 -8.08
CA GLU A 145 -13.00 0.75 -9.11
C GLU A 145 -11.48 0.95 -9.23
N ASP A 146 -10.80 1.15 -8.10
CA ASP A 146 -9.34 1.34 -8.09
C ASP A 146 -8.59 0.12 -8.59
N PHE A 147 -8.94 -1.09 -8.15
CA PHE A 147 -8.24 -2.30 -8.58
C PHE A 147 -8.48 -2.62 -10.06
N LEU A 148 -9.66 -2.30 -10.59
CA LEU A 148 -9.94 -2.41 -12.03
C LEU A 148 -9.18 -1.35 -12.82
N ALA A 149 -9.10 -0.10 -12.35
CA ALA A 149 -8.30 0.93 -13.00
C ALA A 149 -6.81 0.55 -13.06
N VAL A 150 -6.27 -0.07 -12.01
CA VAL A 150 -4.92 -0.63 -12.02
C VAL A 150 -4.77 -1.73 -13.07
N GLU A 151 -5.76 -2.62 -13.18
CA GLU A 151 -5.76 -3.69 -14.19
C GLU A 151 -5.87 -3.15 -15.63
N GLU A 152 -6.55 -2.04 -15.85
CA GLU A 152 -6.57 -1.35 -17.15
C GLU A 152 -5.20 -0.78 -17.54
N ILE A 153 -4.44 -0.27 -16.56
CA ILE A 153 -3.09 0.29 -16.77
C ILE A 153 -2.03 -0.83 -16.89
N LYS A 154 -2.20 -1.92 -16.12
CA LYS A 154 -1.24 -3.02 -15.94
C LYS A 154 -1.93 -4.39 -16.08
N PRO A 155 -2.44 -4.72 -17.29
CA PRO A 155 -3.26 -5.90 -17.48
C PRO A 155 -2.47 -7.19 -17.24
N GLY A 156 -3.00 -8.03 -16.35
CA GLY A 156 -2.53 -9.40 -16.12
C GLY A 156 -1.09 -9.52 -15.65
N CYS A 157 -0.50 -8.48 -15.04
CA CYS A 157 0.92 -8.51 -14.66
C CYS A 157 1.21 -8.30 -13.17
N TRP A 158 0.26 -7.77 -12.38
CA TRP A 158 0.50 -7.48 -10.96
C TRP A 158 -0.31 -8.40 -10.04
N ILE A 159 0.36 -9.44 -9.53
CA ILE A 159 -0.24 -10.48 -8.68
C ILE A 159 -0.95 -9.89 -7.46
N GLU A 160 -0.33 -8.95 -6.75
CA GLU A 160 -0.94 -8.34 -5.56
C GLU A 160 -2.24 -7.59 -5.91
N ASN A 161 -2.27 -6.85 -7.02
CA ASN A 161 -3.49 -6.18 -7.46
C ASN A 161 -4.61 -7.18 -7.76
N LEU A 162 -4.31 -8.23 -8.54
CA LEU A 162 -5.26 -9.28 -8.87
C LEU A 162 -5.75 -10.02 -7.63
N PHE A 163 -4.89 -10.26 -6.65
CA PHE A 163 -5.25 -10.87 -5.39
C PHE A 163 -6.33 -10.06 -4.67
N TYR A 164 -6.11 -8.76 -4.47
CA TYR A 164 -7.11 -7.91 -3.82
C TYR A 164 -8.37 -7.70 -4.67
N LEU A 165 -8.25 -7.61 -5.99
CA LEU A 165 -9.39 -7.58 -6.91
C LEU A 165 -10.29 -8.80 -6.72
N VAL A 166 -9.70 -10.00 -6.64
CA VAL A 166 -10.41 -11.25 -6.33
C VAL A 166 -11.10 -11.17 -4.95
N GLN A 167 -10.41 -10.68 -3.91
CA GLN A 167 -11.02 -10.55 -2.58
C GLN A 167 -12.26 -9.63 -2.59
N VAL A 168 -12.17 -8.47 -3.26
CA VAL A 168 -13.28 -7.51 -3.37
C VAL A 168 -14.46 -8.12 -4.13
N LEU A 169 -14.21 -8.78 -5.27
CA LEU A 169 -15.26 -9.44 -6.05
C LEU A 169 -15.97 -10.53 -5.25
N LEU A 170 -15.24 -11.34 -4.50
CA LEU A 170 -15.82 -12.34 -3.59
C LEU A 170 -16.65 -11.70 -2.47
N ALA A 171 -16.16 -10.62 -1.86
CA ALA A 171 -16.90 -9.89 -0.83
C ALA A 171 -18.21 -9.29 -1.38
N LYS A 172 -18.20 -8.86 -2.65
CA LYS A 172 -19.38 -8.40 -3.40
C LYS A 172 -20.24 -9.53 -3.96
N LYS A 173 -19.88 -10.79 -3.71
CA LYS A 173 -20.55 -12.01 -4.21
C LYS A 173 -20.55 -12.16 -5.74
N ASP A 174 -19.69 -11.42 -6.45
CA ASP A 174 -19.45 -11.62 -7.88
C ASP A 174 -18.47 -12.79 -8.10
N LYS A 175 -19.02 -14.00 -8.08
CA LYS A 175 -18.24 -15.23 -8.26
C LYS A 175 -17.66 -15.33 -9.68
N ALA A 176 -18.41 -14.89 -10.69
CA ALA A 176 -18.00 -15.01 -12.09
C ALA A 176 -16.79 -14.11 -12.37
N GLY A 177 -16.86 -12.85 -11.92
CA GLY A 177 -15.74 -11.91 -11.97
C GLY A 177 -14.53 -12.44 -11.19
N ALA A 178 -14.75 -12.94 -9.97
CA ALA A 178 -13.66 -13.48 -9.16
C ALA A 178 -12.94 -14.64 -9.87
N VAL A 179 -13.67 -15.62 -10.41
CA VAL A 179 -13.08 -16.75 -11.16
C VAL A 179 -12.32 -16.29 -12.40
N LYS A 180 -12.80 -15.27 -13.11
CA LYS A 180 -12.08 -14.67 -14.26
C LYS A 180 -10.69 -14.19 -13.83
N TYR A 181 -10.59 -13.38 -12.78
CA TYR A 181 -9.31 -12.80 -12.34
C TYR A 181 -8.41 -13.81 -11.62
N MET A 182 -8.97 -14.83 -10.95
CA MET A 182 -8.19 -15.95 -10.43
C MET A 182 -7.45 -16.69 -11.55
N LYS A 183 -8.12 -16.95 -12.68
CA LYS A 183 -7.49 -17.60 -13.84
C LYS A 183 -6.37 -16.73 -14.41
N ILE A 184 -6.62 -15.44 -14.59
CA ILE A 184 -5.59 -14.48 -15.06
C ILE A 184 -4.37 -14.49 -14.14
N ALA A 185 -4.57 -14.42 -12.82
CA ALA A 185 -3.46 -14.39 -11.87
C ALA A 185 -2.60 -15.67 -11.90
N LEU A 186 -3.22 -16.84 -12.08
CA LEU A 186 -2.51 -18.13 -12.10
C LEU A 186 -1.64 -18.36 -13.35
N GLU A 187 -1.77 -17.51 -14.38
CA GLU A 187 -0.88 -17.51 -15.55
C GLU A 187 0.43 -16.72 -15.30
N ILE A 188 0.51 -15.98 -14.18
CA ILE A 188 1.67 -15.12 -13.88
C ILE A 188 2.75 -15.92 -13.15
N THR A 189 4.01 -15.72 -13.55
CA THR A 189 5.17 -16.29 -12.85
C THR A 189 5.47 -15.45 -11.59
N PRO A 190 5.50 -16.05 -10.38
CA PRO A 190 5.77 -15.31 -9.15
C PRO A 190 7.24 -14.90 -9.05
N ASN A 191 7.50 -13.68 -8.57
CA ASN A 191 8.86 -13.15 -8.43
C ASN A 191 9.48 -13.46 -7.07
N ASP A 192 8.66 -13.52 -6.02
CA ASP A 192 9.09 -13.72 -4.64
C ASP A 192 8.16 -14.66 -3.85
N ASP A 193 8.42 -14.84 -2.55
CA ASP A 193 7.60 -15.69 -1.69
C ASP A 193 6.22 -15.12 -1.41
N ALA A 194 6.06 -13.79 -1.43
CA ALA A 194 4.76 -13.15 -1.24
C ALA A 194 3.84 -13.43 -2.43
N ASP A 195 4.35 -13.29 -3.65
CA ASP A 195 3.66 -13.67 -4.88
C ASP A 195 3.27 -15.15 -4.85
N ARG A 196 4.19 -16.05 -4.47
CA ARG A 196 3.92 -17.49 -4.35
C ARG A 196 2.78 -17.77 -3.37
N GLN A 197 2.75 -17.09 -2.22
CA GLN A 197 1.71 -17.28 -1.23
C GLN A 197 0.34 -16.78 -1.74
N MET A 198 0.29 -15.61 -2.39
CA MET A 198 -0.94 -15.08 -2.97
C MET A 198 -1.50 -15.98 -4.08
N LEU A 199 -0.65 -16.50 -4.96
CA LEU A 199 -1.07 -17.45 -6.00
C LEU A 199 -1.54 -18.78 -5.41
N ALA A 200 -0.92 -19.27 -4.33
CA ALA A 200 -1.39 -20.46 -3.62
C ALA A 200 -2.78 -20.25 -3.02
N ASP A 201 -3.04 -19.07 -2.44
CA ASP A 201 -4.36 -18.68 -1.93
C ASP A 201 -5.40 -18.61 -3.04
N ILE A 202 -5.06 -17.96 -4.16
CA ILE A 202 -5.91 -17.89 -5.35
C ILE A 202 -6.24 -19.29 -5.87
N LYS A 203 -5.26 -20.20 -5.92
CA LYS A 203 -5.48 -21.58 -6.37
C LYS A 203 -6.47 -22.33 -5.46
N ARG A 204 -6.38 -22.15 -4.14
CA ARG A 204 -7.33 -22.72 -3.17
C ARG A 204 -8.72 -22.12 -3.31
N LEU A 205 -8.82 -20.82 -3.56
CA LEU A 205 -10.10 -20.17 -3.81
C LEU A 205 -10.72 -20.67 -5.11
N LEU A 206 -9.93 -20.80 -6.17
CA LEU A 206 -10.42 -21.30 -7.46
C LEU A 206 -11.03 -22.69 -7.30
N SER A 207 -10.38 -23.63 -6.60
CA SER A 207 -10.95 -24.97 -6.38
C SER A 207 -12.26 -24.98 -5.58
N LYS A 208 -12.56 -23.91 -4.83
CA LYS A 208 -13.81 -23.77 -4.05
C LYS A 208 -14.95 -23.17 -4.88
N TYR A 209 -14.62 -22.37 -5.89
CA TYR A 209 -15.58 -21.59 -6.68
C TYR A 209 -15.68 -22.04 -8.15
N SER A 210 -14.84 -22.99 -8.57
CA SER A 210 -14.89 -23.70 -9.86
C SER A 210 -15.98 -24.76 -9.89
#